data_AF-A0A7J6QXR4-F1
#
_entry.id   AF-A0A7J6QXR4-F1
#
_cell.length_a   1.000
_cell.length_b   1.000
_cell.length_c   1.000
_cell.angle_alpha   90.00
_cell.angle_beta   90.00
_cell.angle_gamma   90.00
#
_symmetry.space_group_name_H-M   'P 1'
#
loop_
_entity.id
_entity.type
_entity.pdbx_description
1 polymer ?
#
loop_
_entity_poly.entity_id
_entity_poly.type
_entity_poly.pdbx_seq_one_letter_code
_entity_poly.pdbx_strand_id
1 'polypeptide(L)'
;MSSADAEAFEKKVDEISSQINGLIKGTMTVDDVDRKIQHLHNADAVKVREAAEKAEALRKYGRPGKGNSEGYVLFCKKCFTEYVGEVESCGRCGNTKLMARKERLEELHAKLMRCTAEDSPGLPRKLATIGVNLTELAASAALNLLP
;
A
#
# COMPACT_ATOMS: atom_id res chain seq x y z
N MET A 1 23.49 -1.68 11.02
CA MET A 1 22.46 -2.37 11.83
C MET A 1 21.68 -1.31 12.56
N SER A 2 20.34 -1.37 12.53
CA SER A 2 19.51 -0.44 13.30
C SER A 2 19.51 -0.83 14.79
N SER A 3 19.17 0.08 15.71
CA SER A 3 19.10 -0.29 17.14
C SER A 3 18.02 -1.35 17.39
N ALA A 4 16.94 -1.33 16.60
CA ALA A 4 15.89 -2.36 16.65
C ALA A 4 16.41 -3.76 16.29
N ASP A 5 17.35 -3.86 15.34
CA ASP A 5 17.98 -5.14 14.99
C ASP A 5 18.86 -5.67 16.13
N ALA A 6 19.51 -4.78 16.88
CA ALA A 6 20.35 -5.14 18.03
C ALA A 6 19.50 -5.64 19.21
N GLU A 7 18.42 -4.94 19.56
CA GLU A 7 17.49 -5.35 20.62
C GLU A 7 16.83 -6.71 20.32
N ALA A 8 16.46 -6.95 19.05
CA ALA A 8 15.91 -8.23 18.63
C ALA A 8 16.93 -9.38 18.73
N PHE A 9 18.21 -9.09 18.50
CA PHE A 9 19.29 -10.06 18.64
C PHE A 9 19.54 -10.40 20.12
N GLU A 10 19.66 -9.40 20.99
CA GLU A 10 19.84 -9.60 22.43
C GLU A 10 18.72 -10.48 23.02
N LYS A 11 17.47 -10.17 22.68
CA LYS A 11 16.32 -10.98 23.12
C LYS A 11 16.42 -12.45 22.69
N LYS A 12 16.90 -12.72 21.46
CA LYS A 12 17.10 -14.10 20.98
C LYS A 12 18.23 -14.80 21.73
N VAL A 13 19.32 -14.09 22.02
CA VAL A 13 20.44 -14.62 22.80
C VAL A 13 20.00 -14.99 24.20
N ASP A 14 19.21 -14.14 24.87
CA ASP A 14 18.64 -14.43 26.18
C ASP A 14 17.72 -15.64 26.16
N GLU A 15 16.87 -15.74 25.13
CA GLU A 15 15.93 -16.84 24.99
C GLU A 15 16.65 -18.18 24.76
N ILE A 16 17.68 -18.21 23.90
CA ILE A 16 18.52 -19.40 23.67
C ILE A 16 19.29 -19.77 24.95
N SER A 17 19.87 -18.78 25.64
CA SER A 17 20.62 -18.99 26.88
C SER A 17 19.74 -19.59 27.97
N SER A 18 18.47 -19.14 28.06
CA SER A 18 17.51 -19.72 28.99
C SER A 18 17.18 -21.18 28.67
N GLN A 19 17.07 -21.54 27.38
CA GLN A 19 16.80 -22.91 26.93
C GLN A 19 17.98 -23.84 27.22
N ILE A 20 19.20 -23.42 26.91
CA ILE A 20 20.43 -24.18 27.20
C ILE A 20 20.52 -24.44 28.70
N ASN A 21 20.33 -23.40 29.52
CA ASN A 21 20.34 -23.55 30.97
C ASN A 21 19.21 -24.47 31.48
N GLY A 22 18.03 -24.43 30.85
CA GLY A 22 16.91 -25.31 31.17
C GLY A 22 17.21 -26.78 30.88
N LEU A 23 17.88 -27.07 29.76
CA LEU A 23 18.33 -28.41 29.39
C LEU A 23 19.40 -28.93 30.36
N ILE A 24 20.40 -28.10 30.70
CA ILE A 24 21.47 -28.48 31.65
C ILE A 24 20.89 -28.78 33.03
N LYS A 25 19.89 -28.01 33.48
CA LYS A 25 19.24 -28.17 34.79
C LYS A 25 18.18 -29.28 34.82
N GLY A 26 17.85 -29.89 33.67
CA GLY A 26 16.80 -30.90 33.55
C GLY A 26 15.38 -30.35 33.75
N THR A 27 15.20 -29.03 33.78
CA THR A 27 13.88 -28.38 33.88
C THR A 27 13.18 -28.25 32.53
N MET A 28 13.90 -28.51 31.43
CA MET A 28 13.37 -28.65 30.08
C MET A 28 13.91 -29.92 29.46
N THR A 29 13.09 -30.57 28.63
CA THR A 29 13.49 -31.74 27.84
C THR A 29 13.78 -31.36 26.39
N VAL A 30 14.46 -32.25 25.66
CA VAL A 30 14.69 -32.09 24.21
C VAL A 30 13.35 -32.00 23.46
N ASP A 31 12.37 -32.82 23.84
CA ASP A 31 11.03 -32.81 23.25
C ASP A 31 10.30 -31.47 23.44
N ASP A 32 10.53 -30.78 24.55
CA ASP A 32 9.97 -29.44 24.78
C ASP A 32 10.55 -28.41 23.80
N VAL A 33 11.85 -28.52 23.50
CA VAL A 33 12.54 -27.66 22.54
C VAL A 33 12.07 -27.98 21.12
N ASP A 34 11.98 -29.27 20.75
CA ASP A 34 11.49 -29.70 19.44
C ASP A 34 10.05 -29.26 19.19
N ARG A 35 9.17 -29.37 20.19
CA ARG A 35 7.79 -28.87 20.12
C ARG A 35 7.75 -27.36 19.89
N LYS A 36 8.65 -26.60 20.52
CA LYS A 36 8.73 -25.15 20.34
C LYS A 36 9.24 -24.79 18.94
N ILE A 37 10.26 -25.49 18.43
CA ILE A 37 10.76 -25.33 17.06
C ILE A 37 9.64 -25.61 16.05
N GLN A 38 8.92 -26.71 16.22
CA GLN A 38 7.81 -27.07 15.33
C GLN A 38 6.68 -26.04 15.38
N HIS A 39 6.36 -25.50 16.57
CA HIS A 39 5.38 -24.43 16.71
C HIS A 39 5.79 -23.15 15.95
N LEU A 40 7.07 -22.77 16.02
CA LEU A 40 7.60 -21.61 15.28
C LEU A 40 7.52 -21.81 13.76
N HIS A 41 7.92 -22.99 13.25
CA HIS A 41 7.79 -23.32 11.83
C HIS A 41 6.33 -23.26 11.36
N ASN A 42 5.39 -23.79 12.16
CA ASN A 42 3.97 -23.70 11.86
C ASN A 42 3.47 -22.25 11.83
N ALA A 43 3.88 -21.43 12.80
CA ALA A 43 3.52 -20.02 12.84
C ALA A 43 4.04 -19.24 11.62
N ASP A 44 5.27 -19.50 11.19
CA ASP A 44 5.84 -18.85 10.00
C ASP A 44 5.16 -19.34 8.71
N ALA A 45 4.84 -20.62 8.60
CA ALA A 45 4.07 -21.15 7.49
C ALA A 45 2.67 -20.52 7.39
N VAL A 46 2.00 -20.28 8.53
CA VAL A 46 0.72 -19.58 8.58
C VAL A 46 0.87 -18.13 8.10
N LYS A 47 1.87 -17.38 8.59
CA LYS A 47 2.10 -15.98 8.15
C LYS A 47 2.34 -15.89 6.64
N VAL A 48 3.12 -16.81 6.08
CA VAL A 48 3.40 -16.84 4.64
C VAL A 48 2.11 -17.08 3.85
N ARG A 49 1.26 -18.01 4.30
CA ARG A 49 -0.05 -18.27 3.68
C ARG A 49 -0.99 -17.09 3.77
N GLU A 50 -1.14 -16.48 4.95
CA GLU A 50 -2.00 -15.31 5.15
C GLU A 50 -1.54 -14.12 4.31
N ALA A 51 -0.22 -13.91 4.19
CA ALA A 51 0.32 -12.87 3.32
C ALA A 51 0.00 -13.13 1.84
N ALA A 52 0.10 -14.38 1.38
CA ALA A 52 -0.26 -14.78 0.03
C ALA A 52 -1.77 -14.60 -0.24
N GLU A 53 -2.63 -15.06 0.67
CA GLU A 53 -4.09 -14.91 0.57
C GLU A 53 -4.49 -13.43 0.54
N LYS A 54 -3.85 -12.60 1.37
CA LYS A 54 -4.07 -11.14 1.37
C LYS A 54 -3.60 -10.49 0.08
N ALA A 55 -2.45 -10.90 -0.46
CA ALA A 55 -1.95 -10.39 -1.74
C ALA A 55 -2.89 -10.78 -2.90
N GLU A 56 -3.39 -12.02 -2.91
CA GLU A 56 -4.36 -12.48 -3.90
C GLU A 56 -5.68 -11.72 -3.77
N ALA A 57 -6.17 -11.52 -2.54
CA ALA A 57 -7.37 -10.73 -2.28
C ALA A 57 -7.21 -9.28 -2.76
N LEU A 58 -6.05 -8.66 -2.55
CA LEU A 58 -5.76 -7.32 -3.08
C LEU A 58 -5.69 -7.31 -4.60
N ARG A 59 -5.13 -8.34 -5.23
CA ARG A 59 -5.12 -8.47 -6.69
C ARG A 59 -6.54 -8.58 -7.26
N LYS A 60 -7.38 -9.40 -6.62
CA LYS A 60 -8.75 -9.69 -7.07
C LYS A 60 -9.74 -8.57 -6.77
N TYR A 61 -9.72 -8.05 -5.55
CA TYR A 61 -10.73 -7.11 -5.05
C TYR A 61 -10.25 -5.66 -4.97
N GLY A 62 -8.97 -5.41 -5.23
CA GLY A 62 -8.36 -4.10 -5.16
C GLY A 62 -8.34 -3.51 -3.75
N ARG A 63 -7.63 -2.38 -3.62
CA ARG A 63 -7.60 -1.58 -2.39
C ARG A 63 -8.68 -0.48 -2.45
N PRO A 64 -9.31 -0.11 -1.32
CA PRO A 64 -10.20 1.04 -1.29
C PRO A 64 -9.42 2.34 -1.53
N GLY A 65 -9.97 3.26 -2.33
CA GLY A 65 -9.32 4.54 -2.63
C GLY A 65 -10.14 5.43 -3.56
N LYS A 66 -9.86 6.75 -3.58
CA LYS A 66 -10.63 7.73 -4.38
C LYS A 66 -10.07 7.96 -5.79
N GLY A 67 -9.00 7.25 -6.14
CA GLY A 67 -8.34 7.36 -7.44
C GLY A 67 -7.43 8.58 -7.55
N ASN A 68 -6.96 9.14 -6.44
CA ASN A 68 -5.96 10.21 -6.41
C ASN A 68 -4.60 9.73 -5.86
N SER A 69 -4.50 8.46 -5.44
CA SER A 69 -3.27 7.88 -4.93
C SER A 69 -2.32 7.45 -6.06
N GLU A 70 -1.09 7.11 -5.70
CA GLU A 70 -0.10 6.56 -6.62
C GLU A 70 -0.09 5.02 -6.57
N GLY A 71 0.53 4.38 -7.55
CA GLY A 71 0.71 2.92 -7.54
C GLY A 71 -0.55 2.10 -7.81
N TYR A 72 -1.53 2.65 -8.53
CA TYR A 72 -2.60 1.87 -9.15
C TYR A 72 -2.61 2.11 -10.67
N VAL A 73 -3.08 1.12 -11.41
CA VAL A 73 -3.23 1.14 -12.86
C VAL A 73 -4.68 1.41 -13.23
N LEU A 74 -5.62 0.68 -12.61
CA LEU A 74 -7.05 0.77 -12.90
C LEU A 74 -7.87 1.20 -11.68
N PHE A 75 -8.97 1.92 -11.94
CA PHE A 75 -9.86 2.47 -10.92
C PHE A 75 -11.33 2.19 -11.23
N CYS A 76 -12.06 1.70 -10.23
CA CYS A 76 -13.51 1.55 -10.29
C CYS A 76 -14.21 2.75 -9.64
N LYS A 77 -14.87 3.57 -10.47
CA LYS A 77 -15.64 4.74 -10.02
C LYS A 77 -16.87 4.40 -9.17
N LYS A 78 -17.45 3.20 -9.33
CA LYS A 78 -18.62 2.75 -8.57
C LYS A 78 -18.25 2.33 -7.14
N CYS A 79 -17.15 1.59 -6.99
CA CYS A 79 -16.74 1.05 -5.69
C CYS A 79 -15.67 1.88 -4.98
N PHE A 80 -15.10 2.89 -5.64
CA PHE A 80 -13.92 3.61 -5.15
C PHE A 80 -12.80 2.63 -4.80
N THR A 81 -12.38 1.88 -5.82
CA THR A 81 -11.41 0.80 -5.67
C THR A 81 -10.31 0.95 -6.70
N GLU A 82 -9.08 0.77 -6.24
CA GLU A 82 -7.85 0.93 -7.00
C GLU A 82 -7.18 -0.45 -7.16
N TYR A 83 -6.72 -0.74 -8.37
CA TYR A 83 -6.09 -2.00 -8.74
C TYR A 83 -4.64 -1.75 -9.17
N VAL A 84 -3.71 -2.48 -8.58
CA VAL A 84 -2.26 -2.35 -8.86
C VAL A 84 -1.90 -2.97 -10.21
N GLY A 85 -2.63 -3.99 -10.66
CA GLY A 85 -2.43 -4.65 -11.95
C GLY A 85 -3.63 -4.51 -12.87
N GLU A 86 -3.48 -5.07 -14.06
CA GLU A 86 -4.56 -5.18 -15.04
C GLU A 86 -5.61 -6.20 -14.56
N VAL A 87 -6.87 -5.81 -14.69
CA VAL A 87 -8.04 -6.63 -14.37
C VAL A 87 -9.12 -6.35 -15.40
N GLU A 88 -9.85 -7.39 -15.82
CA GLU A 88 -10.90 -7.25 -16.83
C GLU A 88 -12.16 -6.56 -16.27
N SER A 89 -12.42 -6.75 -14.98
CA SER A 89 -13.58 -6.18 -14.30
C SER A 89 -13.32 -5.95 -12.82
N CYS A 90 -14.12 -5.07 -12.22
CA CYS A 90 -14.07 -4.82 -10.78
C CYS A 90 -14.50 -6.07 -10.01
N GLY A 91 -13.59 -6.73 -9.30
CA GLY A 91 -13.91 -7.89 -8.46
C GLY A 91 -14.94 -7.65 -7.34
N ARG A 92 -15.32 -6.39 -7.04
CA ARG A 92 -16.37 -6.07 -6.05
C ARG A 92 -17.77 -5.92 -6.66
N CYS A 93 -17.88 -5.33 -7.85
CA CYS A 93 -19.19 -5.00 -8.45
C CYS A 93 -19.38 -5.52 -9.88
N GLY A 94 -18.41 -6.23 -10.45
CA GLY A 94 -18.45 -6.78 -11.81
C GLY A 94 -18.35 -5.74 -12.93
N ASN A 95 -18.19 -4.45 -12.62
CA ASN A 95 -18.11 -3.41 -13.65
C ASN A 95 -16.84 -3.57 -14.51
N THR A 96 -17.01 -3.70 -15.82
CA THR A 96 -15.92 -3.79 -16.82
C THR A 96 -15.37 -2.42 -17.23
N LYS A 97 -16.14 -1.34 -17.01
CA LYS A 97 -15.71 0.03 -17.30
C LYS A 97 -14.79 0.58 -16.20
N LEU A 98 -13.57 0.05 -16.15
CA LEU A 98 -12.52 0.55 -15.28
C LEU A 98 -11.79 1.71 -15.97
N MET A 99 -11.39 2.70 -15.20
CA MET A 99 -10.67 3.87 -15.70
C MET A 99 -9.17 3.70 -15.45
N ALA A 100 -8.34 4.10 -16.40
CA ALA A 100 -6.90 4.17 -16.16
C ALA A 100 -6.58 5.33 -15.20
N ARG A 101 -5.46 5.22 -14.45
CA ARG A 101 -5.02 6.29 -13.53
C ARG A 101 -4.93 7.65 -14.21
N LYS A 102 -4.35 7.70 -15.42
CA LYS A 102 -4.20 8.95 -16.18
C LYS A 102 -5.54 9.63 -16.44
N GLU A 103 -6.51 8.89 -16.98
CA GLU A 103 -7.87 9.38 -17.26
C GLU A 103 -8.57 9.86 -15.99
N ARG A 104 -8.38 9.14 -14.87
CA ARG A 104 -8.96 9.51 -13.59
C ARG A 104 -8.37 10.80 -13.03
N LEU A 105 -7.07 11.01 -13.16
CA LEU A 105 -6.40 12.26 -12.75
C LEU A 105 -6.86 13.44 -13.62
N GLU A 106 -6.99 13.24 -14.93
CA GLU A 106 -7.54 14.25 -15.85
C GLU A 106 -8.98 14.62 -15.46
N GLU A 107 -9.83 13.64 -15.12
CA GLU A 107 -11.20 13.89 -14.64
C GLU A 107 -11.20 14.71 -13.33
N LEU A 108 -10.30 14.39 -12.40
CA LEU A 108 -10.15 15.11 -11.13
C LEU A 108 -9.66 16.54 -11.34
N HIS A 109 -8.66 16.73 -12.20
CA HIS A 109 -8.14 18.04 -12.55
C HIS A 109 -9.21 18.91 -13.23
N ALA A 110 -9.98 18.34 -14.15
CA ALA A 110 -11.09 19.05 -14.79
C ALA A 110 -12.18 19.45 -13.77
N LYS A 111 -12.43 18.65 -12.74
CA LYS A 111 -13.34 19.02 -11.64
C LYS A 111 -12.79 20.18 -10.82
N LEU A 112 -11.51 20.14 -10.47
CA LEU A 112 -10.85 21.24 -9.75
C LEU A 112 -10.95 22.55 -10.52
N MET A 113 -10.66 22.53 -11.83
CA MET A 113 -10.74 23.73 -12.67
C MET A 113 -12.16 24.31 -12.79
N ARG A 114 -13.20 23.45 -12.75
CA ARG A 114 -14.59 23.92 -12.72
C ARG A 114 -14.95 24.56 -11.38
N CYS A 115 -14.58 23.93 -10.27
CA CYS A 115 -14.85 24.48 -8.94
C CYS A 115 -14.12 25.83 -8.74
N THR A 116 -12.86 25.96 -9.19
CA THR A 116 -12.15 27.25 -9.07
C THR A 116 -12.75 28.36 -9.94
N ALA A 117 -13.37 28.02 -11.08
CA ALA A 117 -14.07 28.97 -11.93
C ALA A 117 -15.43 29.40 -11.34
N GLU A 118 -16.15 28.49 -10.69
CA GLU A 118 -17.45 28.78 -10.05
C GLU A 118 -17.29 29.54 -8.73
N ASP A 119 -16.32 29.16 -7.89
CA ASP A 119 -16.06 29.79 -6.58
C ASP A 119 -15.25 31.10 -6.69
N SER A 120 -14.58 31.34 -7.82
CA SER A 120 -13.77 32.55 -8.06
C SER A 120 -13.55 32.79 -9.56
N PRO A 121 -14.55 33.32 -10.30
CA PRO A 121 -14.53 33.44 -11.77
C PRO A 121 -13.38 34.30 -12.35
N GLY A 122 -12.65 35.04 -11.52
CA GLY A 122 -11.48 35.82 -11.90
C GLY A 122 -10.12 35.17 -11.62
N LEU A 123 -10.05 34.05 -10.90
CA LEU A 123 -8.78 33.39 -10.52
C LEU A 123 -7.93 32.94 -11.72
N PRO A 124 -8.49 32.29 -12.78
CA PRO A 124 -7.68 31.87 -13.92
C PRO A 124 -7.10 33.07 -14.71
N ARG A 125 -7.81 34.20 -14.77
CA ARG A 125 -7.30 35.45 -15.40
C ARG A 125 -6.22 36.12 -14.55
N LYS A 126 -6.39 36.15 -13.22
CA LYS A 126 -5.40 36.69 -12.29
C LYS A 126 -4.08 35.92 -12.36
N LEU A 127 -4.12 34.59 -12.41
CA LEU A 127 -2.92 33.76 -12.55
C LEU A 127 -2.20 33.98 -13.90
N ALA A 128 -2.95 34.11 -14.99
CA ALA A 128 -2.39 34.45 -16.31
C ALA A 128 -1.75 35.86 -16.35
N THR A 129 -2.25 36.81 -15.57
CA THR A 129 -1.71 38.19 -15.51
C THR A 129 -0.40 38.27 -14.74
N ILE A 130 -0.15 37.35 -13.80
CA ILE A 130 1.10 37.25 -13.03
C ILE A 130 2.11 36.31 -13.73
N GLY A 131 1.84 35.91 -14.98
CA GLY A 131 2.70 35.01 -15.76
C GLY A 131 2.70 33.56 -15.28
N VAL A 132 1.76 33.19 -14.41
CA VAL A 132 1.65 31.84 -13.86
C VAL A 132 0.67 31.05 -14.72
N ASN A 133 1.20 30.26 -15.65
CA ASN A 133 0.37 29.37 -16.44
C ASN A 133 0.01 28.13 -15.62
N LEU A 134 -1.27 27.99 -15.26
CA LEU A 134 -1.79 26.85 -14.47
C LEU A 134 -1.50 25.50 -15.14
N THR A 135 -1.44 25.46 -16.48
CA THR A 135 -1.05 24.24 -17.21
C THR A 135 0.43 23.91 -17.02
N GLU A 136 1.31 24.91 -16.90
CA GLU A 136 2.74 24.72 -16.63
C GLU A 136 3.02 24.37 -15.16
N LEU A 137 2.27 24.93 -14.21
CA LEU A 137 2.37 24.53 -12.80
C LEU A 137 1.91 23.09 -12.58
N ALA A 138 0.80 22.69 -13.23
CA ALA A 138 0.31 21.33 -13.19
C ALA A 138 1.24 20.35 -13.94
N ALA A 139 1.84 20.77 -15.07
CA ALA A 139 2.83 19.98 -15.79
C ALA A 139 4.15 19.84 -15.00
N SER A 140 4.60 20.88 -14.30
CA SER A 140 5.79 20.84 -13.44
C SER A 140 5.56 19.97 -12.20
N ALA A 141 4.37 20.00 -11.61
CA ALA A 141 3.99 19.07 -10.55
C ALA A 141 3.89 17.61 -11.07
N ALA A 142 3.44 17.40 -12.31
CA ALA A 142 3.38 16.08 -12.94
C ALA A 142 4.76 15.54 -13.37
N LEU A 143 5.70 16.41 -13.76
CA LEU A 143 7.08 16.07 -14.11
C LEU A 143 7.93 15.74 -12.87
N ASN A 144 7.67 16.37 -11.73
CA ASN A 144 8.30 16.04 -10.45
C ASN A 144 7.71 14.77 -9.77
N LEU A 145 6.78 14.08 -10.43
CA LEU A 145 6.13 12.83 -9.99
C LEU A 145 6.40 11.65 -10.96
N LEU A 146 7.35 11.81 -11.88
CA LEU A 146 7.96 10.70 -12.62
C LEU A 146 9.30 10.34 -11.95
N PRO A 147 9.65 9.06 -11.83
CA PRO A 147 10.98 8.65 -11.35
C PRO A 147 12.10 9.10 -12.30
#